data_AF-A0A659UP67-F1
#
_entry.id   AF-A0A659UP67-F1
#
_cell.length_a   1.000
_cell.length_b   1.000
_cell.length_c   1.000
_cell.angle_alpha   90.00
_cell.angle_beta   90.00
_cell.angle_gamma   90.00
#
_symmetry.space_group_name_H-M   'P 1'
#
loop_
_entity.id
_entity.type
_entity.pdbx_description
1 polymer ?
#
loop_
_entity_poly.entity_id
_entity_poly.type
_entity_poly.pdbx_seq_one_letter_code
_entity_poly.pdbx_strand_id
1 'polypeptide(L)'
;GLLAIAFPALAEPQTMVIGYLGEQRKLPLPLGPLDEAVTDDGLQGARLGIADDAGTGRFLGQQFRLQERVLRPGEAPAEAVNAFTAAGISFVVADLDAAQLLQASAAPGAEQMTLF
;
A
#
# COMPACT_ATOMS: atom_id res chain seq x y z
N GLY A 1 41.31 33.68 11.23
CA GLY A 1 40.70 32.35 11.06
C GLY A 1 39.21 32.54 10.93
N LEU A 2 38.60 32.02 9.88
CA LEU A 2 37.15 32.08 9.68
C LEU A 2 36.52 30.90 10.43
N LEU A 3 35.72 31.17 11.47
CA LEU A 3 34.86 30.14 12.07
C LEU A 3 33.65 29.94 11.15
N ALA A 4 33.50 28.74 10.60
CA ALA A 4 32.26 28.31 9.97
C ALA A 4 31.32 27.76 11.04
N ILE A 5 30.15 28.36 11.21
CA ILE A 5 29.06 27.83 12.03
C ILE A 5 28.25 26.89 11.14
N ALA A 6 28.26 25.60 11.43
CA ALA A 6 27.40 24.63 10.76
C ALA A 6 26.00 24.70 11.38
N PHE A 7 24.98 25.02 10.59
CA PHE A 7 23.60 24.87 11.00
C PHE A 7 23.18 23.41 10.83
N PRO A 8 22.48 22.81 11.80
CA PRO A 8 21.89 21.50 11.60
C PRO A 8 20.85 21.60 10.49
N ALA A 9 21.06 20.86 9.40
CA ALA A 9 20.01 20.66 8.41
C ALA A 9 18.89 19.85 9.08
N LEU A 10 17.67 20.41 9.12
CA LEU A 10 16.47 19.64 9.39
C LEU A 10 16.34 18.63 8.25
N ALA A 11 16.62 17.35 8.52
CA ALA A 11 16.41 16.30 7.56
C ALA A 11 14.92 16.27 7.19
N GLU A 12 14.61 16.42 5.91
CA GLU A 12 13.24 16.25 5.44
C GLU A 12 12.78 14.83 5.78
N PRO A 13 11.57 14.65 6.33
CA PRO A 13 11.12 13.34 6.72
C PRO A 13 11.13 12.37 5.53
N GLN A 14 11.78 11.23 5.69
CA GLN A 14 11.78 10.21 4.65
C GLN A 14 10.35 9.69 4.48
N THR A 15 9.76 9.96 3.32
CA THR A 15 8.39 9.52 3.02
C THR A 15 8.44 8.16 2.35
N MET A 16 7.89 7.15 3.02
CA MET A 16 7.68 5.82 2.45
C MET A 16 6.23 5.70 1.98
N VAL A 17 6.08 5.41 0.69
CA VAL A 17 4.78 5.17 0.07
C VAL A 17 4.53 3.67 0.03
N ILE A 18 3.44 3.23 0.64
CA ILE A 18 2.95 1.86 0.63
C ILE A 18 1.85 1.76 -0.40
N GLY A 19 1.95 0.78 -1.30
CA GLY A 19 0.86 0.42 -2.20
C GLY A 19 -0.16 -0.47 -1.49
N TYR A 20 -1.43 -0.28 -1.77
CA TYR A 20 -2.49 -1.25 -1.49
C TYR A 20 -3.11 -1.68 -2.81
N LEU A 21 -3.02 -2.97 -3.14
CA LEU A 21 -3.66 -3.56 -4.30
C LEU A 21 -4.75 -4.53 -3.83
N GLY A 22 -6.00 -4.08 -3.88
CA GLY A 22 -7.17 -4.88 -3.53
C GLY A 22 -7.97 -5.35 -4.75
N GLU A 23 -8.86 -6.31 -4.55
CA GLU A 23 -9.84 -6.77 -5.54
C GLU A 23 -11.27 -6.68 -5.00
N GLN A 24 -12.21 -6.17 -5.82
CA GLN A 24 -13.63 -6.28 -5.53
C GLN A 24 -14.08 -7.74 -5.67
N ARG A 25 -14.22 -8.43 -4.54
CA ARG A 25 -14.68 -9.81 -4.51
C ARG A 25 -16.20 -9.88 -4.40
N LYS A 26 -16.75 -10.99 -4.92
CA LYS A 26 -18.12 -11.37 -4.60
C LYS A 26 -18.16 -11.84 -3.16
N LEU A 27 -18.99 -11.20 -2.33
CA LEU A 27 -19.11 -11.60 -0.94
C LEU A 27 -19.65 -13.02 -0.81
N PRO A 28 -19.14 -13.80 0.18
CA PRO A 28 -19.78 -15.03 0.58
C PRO A 28 -21.22 -14.74 1.06
N LEU A 29 -22.06 -15.77 1.02
CA LEU A 29 -23.39 -15.67 1.63
C LEU A 29 -23.22 -15.37 3.12
N PRO A 30 -24.00 -14.42 3.68
CA PRO A 30 -23.97 -14.14 5.11
C PRO A 30 -24.33 -15.41 5.90
N LEU A 31 -23.63 -15.64 7.01
CA LEU A 31 -23.82 -16.82 7.86
C LEU A 31 -25.07 -16.67 8.76
N GLY A 32 -25.56 -15.45 8.94
CA GLY A 32 -26.82 -15.16 9.62
C GLY A 32 -27.44 -13.79 9.30
N PRO A 33 -28.62 -13.48 9.87
CA PRO A 33 -29.36 -12.24 9.58
C PRO A 33 -28.69 -10.95 10.04
N LEU A 34 -27.68 -11.04 10.90
CA LEU A 34 -26.96 -9.91 11.47
C LEU A 34 -25.57 -9.70 10.83
N ASP A 35 -25.16 -10.57 9.91
CA ASP A 35 -23.87 -10.42 9.23
C ASP A 35 -23.99 -9.32 8.17
N GLU A 36 -23.26 -8.23 8.39
CA GLU A 36 -23.16 -7.15 7.43
C GLU A 36 -22.08 -7.46 6.39
N ALA A 37 -22.36 -7.10 5.13
CA ALA A 37 -21.44 -7.26 4.03
C ALA A 37 -20.25 -6.29 4.18
N VAL A 38 -19.08 -6.81 4.55
CA VAL A 38 -17.84 -6.02 4.56
C VAL A 38 -17.11 -6.21 3.24
N THR A 39 -16.75 -5.09 2.59
CA THR A 39 -16.23 -5.10 1.21
C THR A 39 -14.83 -4.49 1.08
N ASP A 40 -14.33 -3.89 2.16
CA ASP A 40 -13.12 -3.08 2.19
C ASP A 40 -12.31 -3.27 3.49
N ASP A 41 -12.49 -4.38 4.21
CA ASP A 41 -11.76 -4.67 5.46
C ASP A 41 -10.25 -4.62 5.28
N GLY A 42 -9.72 -5.22 4.20
CA GLY A 42 -8.30 -5.13 3.86
C GLY A 42 -7.83 -3.69 3.69
N LEU A 43 -8.61 -2.86 3.00
CA LEU A 43 -8.29 -1.46 2.75
C LEU A 43 -8.37 -0.63 4.03
N GLN A 44 -9.39 -0.86 4.84
CA GLN A 44 -9.56 -0.20 6.13
C GLN A 44 -8.44 -0.58 7.10
N GLY A 45 -7.99 -1.84 7.08
CA GLY A 45 -6.81 -2.29 7.81
C GLY A 45 -5.52 -1.58 7.36
N ALA A 46 -5.31 -1.46 6.05
CA ALA A 46 -4.15 -0.73 5.50
C ALA A 46 -4.15 0.75 5.91
N ARG A 47 -5.31 1.41 5.85
CA ARG A 47 -5.47 2.80 6.31
C ARG A 47 -5.22 2.95 7.81
N LEU A 48 -5.70 2.00 8.61
CA LEU A 48 -5.44 1.97 10.05
C LEU A 48 -3.95 1.82 10.34
N GLY A 49 -3.26 0.91 9.66
CA GLY A 49 -1.81 0.74 9.80
C GLY A 49 -1.03 2.04 9.51
N ILE A 50 -1.39 2.76 8.45
CA ILE A 50 -0.78 4.06 8.12
C ILE A 50 -1.07 5.11 9.20
N ALA A 51 -2.27 5.12 9.77
CA ALA A 51 -2.63 6.02 10.86
C ALA A 51 -1.83 5.72 12.14
N ASP A 52 -1.64 4.46 12.48
CA ASP A 52 -0.82 4.02 13.61
C ASP A 52 0.67 4.35 13.38
N ASP A 53 1.17 4.11 12.17
CA ASP A 53 2.55 4.43 11.77
C ASP A 53 2.82 5.94 11.75
N ALA A 54 1.81 6.80 11.58
CA ALA A 54 1.98 8.24 11.73
C ALA A 54 2.41 8.64 13.16
N GLY A 55 1.96 7.89 14.16
CA GLY A 55 2.34 8.08 15.56
C GLY A 55 3.82 7.74 15.81
N THR A 56 4.22 6.52 15.43
CA THR A 56 5.60 6.02 15.63
C THR A 56 6.60 6.68 14.67
N GLY A 57 6.24 6.84 13.40
CA GLY A 57 7.08 7.39 12.34
C GLY A 57 7.56 8.81 12.63
N ARG A 58 6.74 9.63 13.29
CA ARG A 58 7.12 10.99 13.71
C ARG A 58 8.35 11.00 14.63
N PHE A 59 8.51 10.00 15.50
CA PHE A 59 9.68 9.89 16.36
C PHE A 59 10.95 9.51 15.60
N LEU A 60 10.80 8.78 14.49
CA LEU A 60 11.90 8.32 13.64
C LEU A 60 12.22 9.28 12.48
N GLY A 61 11.48 10.39 12.35
CA GLY A 61 11.62 11.29 11.19
C GLY A 61 11.13 10.66 9.88
N GLN A 62 10.19 9.71 9.97
CA GLN A 62 9.60 9.02 8.83
C GLN A 62 8.14 9.44 8.64
N GLN A 63 7.69 9.45 7.39
CA GLN A 63 6.29 9.63 7.04
C GLN A 63 5.82 8.46 6.19
N PHE A 64 4.60 8.00 6.46
CA PHE A 64 3.98 6.92 5.71
C PHE A 64 2.80 7.46 4.91
N ARG A 65 2.62 6.96 3.69
CA ARG A 65 1.50 7.30 2.80
C ARG A 65 0.97 6.04 2.15
N LEU A 66 -0.33 6.02 1.87
CA LEU A 66 -0.98 4.92 1.17
C LEU A 66 -1.34 5.35 -0.26
N GLN A 67 -0.95 4.54 -1.24
CA GLN A 67 -1.44 4.62 -2.61
C GLN A 67 -2.39 3.43 -2.83
N GLU A 68 -3.66 3.71 -3.00
CA GLU A 68 -4.70 2.68 -3.07
C GLU A 68 -5.08 2.37 -4.52
N ARG A 69 -5.22 1.08 -4.85
CA ARG A 69 -5.86 0.61 -6.08
C ARG A 69 -6.72 -0.60 -5.78
N VAL A 70 -8.01 -0.50 -6.10
CA VAL A 70 -8.95 -1.62 -5.99
C VAL A 70 -9.39 -2.05 -7.38
N LEU A 71 -9.13 -3.29 -7.76
CA LEU A 71 -9.49 -3.88 -9.04
C LEU A 71 -10.99 -4.17 -9.09
N ARG A 72 -11.61 -3.89 -10.23
CA ARG A 72 -12.98 -4.33 -10.55
C ARG A 72 -12.99 -5.83 -10.84
N PRO A 73 -14.16 -6.51 -10.75
CA PRO A 73 -14.25 -7.91 -11.10
C PRO A 73 -13.74 -8.18 -12.52
N GLY A 74 -12.74 -9.06 -12.63
CA GLY A 74 -12.11 -9.43 -13.91
C GLY A 74 -11.11 -8.41 -14.47
N GLU A 75 -10.84 -7.32 -13.77
CA GLU A 75 -9.77 -6.38 -14.14
C GLU A 75 -8.41 -7.03 -13.88
N ALA A 76 -7.48 -6.91 -14.84
CA ALA A 76 -6.14 -7.48 -14.71
C ALA A 76 -5.25 -6.59 -13.80
N PRO A 77 -4.34 -7.18 -13.00
CA PRO A 77 -3.55 -6.43 -12.03
C PRO A 77 -2.36 -5.70 -12.67
N ALA A 78 -1.98 -6.06 -13.90
CA ALA A 78 -0.77 -5.57 -14.56
C ALA A 78 -0.73 -4.03 -14.69
N GLU A 79 -1.87 -3.39 -14.95
CA GLU A 79 -1.93 -1.92 -15.01
C GLU A 79 -1.69 -1.28 -13.64
N ALA A 80 -2.18 -1.90 -12.56
CA ALA A 80 -1.94 -1.43 -11.20
C ALA A 80 -0.46 -1.57 -10.81
N VAL A 81 0.15 -2.71 -11.13
CA VAL A 81 1.59 -2.94 -10.93
C VAL A 81 2.41 -1.89 -11.67
N ASN A 82 2.10 -1.66 -12.96
CA ASN A 82 2.81 -0.64 -13.76
C ASN A 82 2.66 0.76 -13.15
N ALA A 83 1.46 1.14 -12.69
CA ALA A 83 1.25 2.42 -12.02
C ALA A 83 2.06 2.55 -10.72
N PHE A 84 2.16 1.47 -9.94
CA PHE A 84 2.96 1.45 -8.71
C PHE A 84 4.46 1.52 -9.00
N THR A 85 4.96 0.78 -9.98
CA THR A 85 6.36 0.86 -10.44
C THR A 85 6.69 2.26 -10.94
N ALA A 86 5.83 2.88 -11.75
CA ALA A 86 6.01 4.24 -12.24
C ALA A 86 6.01 5.30 -11.11
N ALA A 87 5.31 5.02 -10.02
CA ALA A 87 5.32 5.83 -8.80
C ALA A 87 6.50 5.52 -7.85
N GLY A 88 7.37 4.55 -8.20
CA GLY A 88 8.50 4.14 -7.36
C GLY A 88 8.11 3.36 -6.10
N ILE A 89 6.91 2.77 -6.08
CA ILE A 89 6.40 2.01 -4.94
C ILE A 89 7.01 0.61 -4.97
N SER A 90 7.70 0.24 -3.89
CA SER A 90 8.41 -1.04 -3.75
C SER A 90 7.82 -1.96 -2.66
N PHE A 91 6.87 -1.48 -1.87
CA PHE A 91 6.17 -2.26 -0.85
C PHE A 91 4.67 -2.18 -1.10
N VAL A 92 4.04 -3.33 -1.31
CA VAL A 92 2.61 -3.41 -1.65
C VAL A 92 1.93 -4.46 -0.79
N VAL A 93 0.87 -4.06 -0.09
CA VAL A 93 -0.07 -4.99 0.54
C VAL A 93 -1.01 -5.50 -0.55
N ALA A 94 -1.01 -6.81 -0.82
CA ALA A 94 -1.83 -7.41 -1.85
C ALA A 94 -3.05 -8.11 -1.22
N ASP A 95 -4.20 -7.46 -1.29
CA ASP A 95 -5.49 -8.05 -0.95
C ASP A 95 -6.16 -8.61 -2.22
N LEU A 96 -5.57 -9.67 -2.76
CA LEU A 96 -5.95 -10.29 -4.02
C LEU A 96 -6.25 -11.78 -3.86
N ASP A 97 -7.15 -12.32 -4.67
CA ASP A 97 -7.29 -13.77 -4.78
C ASP A 97 -6.03 -14.40 -5.40
N ALA A 98 -5.77 -15.68 -5.11
CA ALA A 98 -4.54 -16.36 -5.51
C ALA A 98 -4.21 -16.23 -7.01
N ALA A 99 -5.23 -16.30 -7.87
CA ALA A 99 -5.04 -16.13 -9.33
C ALA A 99 -4.62 -14.71 -9.71
N GLN A 100 -5.23 -13.69 -9.09
CA GLN A 100 -4.87 -12.29 -9.31
C GLN A 100 -3.49 -11.97 -8.75
N LEU A 101 -3.16 -12.50 -7.56
CA LEU A 101 -1.84 -12.33 -6.95
C LEU A 101 -0.73 -12.92 -7.82
N LEU A 102 -0.94 -14.11 -8.40
CA LEU A 102 0.01 -14.73 -9.33
C LEU A 102 0.18 -13.91 -10.62
N GLN A 103 -0.91 -13.31 -11.12
CA GLN A 103 -0.82 -12.43 -12.29
C GLN A 103 -0.10 -11.11 -11.94
N ALA A 104 -0.34 -10.55 -10.75
CA ALA A 104 0.34 -9.35 -10.28
C ALA A 104 1.84 -9.59 -10.13
N SER A 105 2.25 -10.71 -9.52
CA SER A 105 3.67 -11.04 -9.33
C SER A 105 4.41 -11.37 -10.63
N ALA A 106 3.70 -11.80 -11.67
CA ALA A 106 4.25 -12.05 -13.00
C ALA A 106 4.23 -10.81 -13.92
N ALA A 107 3.59 -9.71 -13.51
CA ALA A 107 3.49 -8.51 -14.32
C ALA A 107 4.85 -7.79 -14.44
N PRO A 108 5.17 -7.16 -15.59
CA PRO A 108 6.37 -6.35 -15.71
C PRO A 108 6.43 -5.24 -14.65
N GLY A 109 7.57 -5.07 -13.99
CA GLY A 109 7.76 -4.11 -12.90
C GLY A 109 7.54 -4.71 -11.51
N ALA A 110 6.91 -5.89 -11.40
CA ALA A 110 6.71 -6.58 -10.13
C ALA A 110 8.04 -7.02 -9.49
N GLU A 111 9.11 -7.21 -10.27
CA GLU A 111 10.44 -7.55 -9.77
C GLU A 111 11.08 -6.45 -8.90
N GLN A 112 10.52 -5.23 -8.91
CA GLN A 112 10.97 -4.08 -8.14
C GLN A 112 10.18 -3.88 -6.85
N MET A 113 9.18 -4.73 -6.59
CA MET A 113 8.32 -4.63 -5.41
C MET A 113 8.22 -5.94 -4.64
N THR A 114 8.01 -5.83 -3.33
CA THR A 114 7.58 -6.93 -2.48
C THR A 114 6.07 -6.86 -2.33
N LEU A 115 5.39 -7.95 -2.73
CA LEU A 115 3.97 -8.16 -2.50
C LEU A 115 3.79 -8.95 -1.19
N PHE A 116 3.07 -8.40 -0.22
CA PHE A 116 2.72 -9.05 1.05
C PHE A 116 1.34 -9.69 0.98
#